data_AF-A0A3N5YZ35-F1
#
_entry.id   AF-A0A3N5YZ35-F1
#
_cell.length_a   1.000
_cell.length_b   1.000
_cell.length_c   1.000
_cell.angle_alpha   90.00
_cell.angle_beta   90.00
_cell.angle_gamma   90.00
#
_symmetry.space_group_name_H-M   'P 1'
#
loop_
_entity.id
_entity.type
_entity.pdbx_description
1 polymer ?
#
loop_
_entity_poly.entity_id
_entity_poly.type
_entity_poly.pdbx_seq_one_letter_code
_entity_poly.pdbx_strand_id
1 'polypeptide(L)'
;MEKIFVVVKIFLFGLMLLIPQQGFAQDYLVELVEEHYKEQMIVGGGELKLYHSWQVKTEYGDKLLVIVGDDNKYRDWLRHYTMNHKIFLIKIPEGGADRFKYDMAVLVNVQQIHSVWEKNWKCKKCRHGLPPSEPPPERISAEAAQGT
;
A
#
# COMPACT_ATOMS: atom_id res chain seq x y z
N MET A 1 21.48 -32.09 -37.98
CA MET A 1 20.34 -32.17 -37.05
C MET A 1 20.60 -31.43 -35.74
N GLU A 2 21.81 -31.48 -35.14
CA GLU A 2 22.12 -30.75 -33.89
C GLU A 2 21.88 -29.24 -33.92
N LYS A 3 22.25 -28.55 -35.00
CA LYS A 3 22.08 -27.09 -35.10
C LYS A 3 20.62 -26.64 -34.99
N ILE A 4 19.69 -27.47 -35.48
CA ILE A 4 18.24 -27.19 -35.41
C ILE A 4 17.76 -27.30 -33.95
N PHE A 5 18.26 -28.31 -33.21
CA PHE A 5 17.94 -28.48 -31.80
C PHE A 5 18.44 -27.32 -30.93
N VAL A 6 19.62 -26.76 -31.23
CA VAL A 6 20.16 -25.60 -30.51
C VAL A 6 19.30 -24.35 -30.76
N VAL A 7 18.93 -24.09 -32.00
CA VAL A 7 18.08 -22.94 -32.36
C VAL A 7 16.69 -23.05 -31.71
N VAL A 8 16.09 -24.23 -31.71
CA VAL A 8 14.79 -24.48 -31.06
C VAL A 8 14.88 -24.28 -29.54
N LYS A 9 15.96 -24.71 -28.87
CA LYS A 9 16.16 -24.48 -27.43
C LYS A 9 16.33 -23.01 -27.08
N ILE A 10 17.09 -22.26 -27.89
CA ILE A 10 17.27 -20.81 -27.69
C ILE A 10 15.94 -20.08 -27.89
N PHE A 11 15.15 -20.47 -28.90
CA PHE A 11 13.84 -19.90 -29.16
C PHE A 11 12.85 -20.16 -28.02
N LEU A 12 12.80 -21.39 -27.51
CA LEU A 12 11.97 -21.76 -26.36
C LEU A 12 12.39 -21.04 -25.06
N PHE A 13 13.69 -20.86 -24.82
CA PHE A 13 14.20 -20.12 -23.68
C PHE A 13 13.86 -18.62 -23.77
N GLY A 14 13.99 -18.03 -24.96
CA GLY A 14 13.56 -16.65 -25.22
C GLY A 14 12.05 -16.45 -25.05
N LEU A 15 11.25 -17.45 -25.41
CA LEU A 15 9.79 -17.43 -25.20
C LEU A 15 9.42 -17.46 -23.71
N MET A 16 10.19 -18.17 -22.88
CA MET A 16 9.94 -18.26 -21.44
C MET A 16 10.18 -16.92 -20.71
N LEU A 17 11.11 -16.11 -21.21
CA LEU A 17 11.38 -14.75 -20.70
C LEU A 17 10.30 -13.72 -21.08
N LEU A 18 9.46 -14.03 -22.08
CA LEU A 18 8.36 -13.18 -22.53
C LEU A 18 7.06 -13.45 -21.78
N ILE A 19 7.02 -14.43 -20.88
CA ILE A 19 5.87 -14.65 -20.00
C ILE A 19 5.89 -13.49 -19.00
N PRO A 20 4.93 -12.55 -19.04
CA PRO A 20 4.86 -11.51 -18.03
C PRO A 20 4.73 -12.19 -16.68
N GLN A 21 5.70 -11.96 -15.79
CA GLN A 21 5.53 -12.32 -14.39
C GLN A 21 4.30 -11.56 -13.90
N GLN A 22 3.18 -12.27 -13.79
CA GLN A 22 1.97 -11.74 -13.21
C GLN A 22 2.26 -11.56 -11.73
N GLY A 23 2.76 -10.39 -11.34
CA GLY A 23 2.90 -10.04 -9.94
C GLY A 23 1.51 -10.02 -9.33
N PHE A 24 1.20 -11.03 -8.51
CA PHE A 24 -0.09 -11.18 -7.86
C PHE A 24 -0.18 -10.17 -6.71
N ALA A 25 -0.59 -8.94 -7.02
CA ALA A 25 -1.09 -8.02 -6.01
C ALA A 25 -2.45 -8.53 -5.50
N GLN A 26 -2.64 -8.57 -4.18
CA GLN A 26 -3.89 -9.02 -3.57
C GLN A 26 -4.68 -7.83 -3.03
N ASP A 27 -5.97 -7.83 -3.31
CA ASP A 27 -6.89 -6.79 -2.85
C ASP A 27 -7.64 -7.30 -1.61
N TYR A 28 -7.67 -6.49 -0.55
CA TYR A 28 -8.38 -6.78 0.69
C TYR A 28 -9.49 -5.77 0.92
N LEU A 29 -10.69 -6.26 1.22
CA LEU A 29 -11.79 -5.42 1.66
C LEU A 29 -11.61 -5.09 3.14
N VAL A 30 -11.70 -3.81 3.48
CA VAL A 30 -11.59 -3.35 4.86
C VAL A 30 -12.72 -2.39 5.21
N GLU A 31 -13.14 -2.42 6.47
CA GLU A 31 -14.10 -1.48 7.03
C GLU A 31 -13.39 -0.51 7.97
N LEU A 32 -13.42 0.78 7.66
CA LEU A 32 -12.90 1.86 8.48
C LEU A 32 -13.75 2.04 9.73
N VAL A 33 -13.13 1.85 10.89
CA VAL A 33 -13.71 2.10 12.21
C VAL A 33 -13.43 3.53 12.63
N GLU A 34 -12.15 3.91 12.61
CA GLU A 34 -11.70 5.20 13.10
C GLU A 34 -10.54 5.74 12.24
N GLU A 35 -10.54 7.05 12.02
CA GLU A 35 -9.47 7.77 11.34
C GLU A 35 -8.81 8.74 12.33
N HIS A 36 -7.49 8.69 12.40
CA HIS A 36 -6.69 9.66 13.12
C HIS A 36 -5.78 10.39 12.12
N TYR A 37 -5.96 11.72 12.02
CA TYR A 37 -5.24 12.59 11.10
C TYR A 37 -4.70 13.82 11.83
N LYS A 38 -3.40 14.08 11.71
CA LYS A 38 -2.74 15.24 12.31
C LYS A 38 -1.66 15.80 11.39
N GLU A 39 -1.72 17.10 11.16
CA GLU A 39 -0.67 17.88 10.53
C GLU A 39 0.04 18.72 11.60
N GLN A 40 1.37 18.66 11.64
CA GLN A 40 2.16 19.39 12.63
C GLN A 40 3.43 19.95 12.00
N MET A 41 3.65 21.26 12.16
CA MET A 41 4.92 21.90 11.81
C MET A 41 5.96 21.56 12.88
N ILE A 42 7.12 21.03 12.47
CA ILE A 42 8.21 20.79 13.43
C ILE A 42 8.87 22.13 13.78
N VAL A 43 8.86 22.46 15.07
CA VAL A 43 9.55 23.64 15.59
C VAL A 43 11.05 23.49 15.33
N GLY A 44 11.62 24.41 14.55
CA GLY A 44 13.06 24.43 14.22
C GLY A 44 13.46 23.84 12.86
N GLY A 45 12.54 23.18 12.14
CA GLY A 45 12.82 22.61 10.81
C GLY A 45 12.01 23.21 9.67
N GLY A 46 10.87 23.84 9.96
CA GLY A 46 9.96 24.38 8.92
C GLY A 46 9.27 23.31 8.07
N GLU A 47 9.53 22.04 8.32
CA GLU A 47 8.90 20.91 7.62
C GLU A 47 7.56 20.54 8.26
N LEU A 48 6.56 20.32 7.40
CA LEU A 48 5.25 19.81 7.77
C LEU A 48 5.34 18.29 7.93
N LYS A 49 5.09 17.79 9.14
CA LYS A 49 4.89 16.36 9.39
C LYS A 49 3.42 16.01 9.38
N LEU A 50 3.09 14.95 8.64
CA LEU A 50 1.75 14.41 8.51
C LEU A 50 1.69 13.04 9.18
N TYR A 51 0.75 12.88 10.09
CA TYR A 51 0.42 11.63 10.75
C TYR A 51 -0.99 11.22 10.33
N HIS A 52 -1.13 10.08 9.68
CA HIS A 52 -2.42 9.59 9.21
C HIS A 52 -2.49 8.08 9.43
N SER A 53 -3.44 7.64 10.26
CA SER A 53 -3.66 6.24 10.55
C SER A 53 -5.14 5.89 10.60
N TRP A 54 -5.47 4.67 10.17
CA TRP A 54 -6.83 4.13 10.22
C TRP A 54 -6.89 2.87 11.07
N GLN A 55 -7.86 2.79 11.96
CA GLN A 55 -8.28 1.52 12.51
C GLN A 55 -9.31 0.89 11.59
N VAL A 56 -9.06 -0.32 11.15
CA VAL A 56 -9.92 -1.04 10.20
C VAL A 56 -10.25 -2.44 10.68
N LYS A 57 -11.42 -2.94 10.28
CA LYS A 57 -11.78 -4.36 10.39
C LYS A 57 -11.48 -5.08 9.08
N THR A 58 -10.92 -6.27 9.20
CA THR A 58 -10.60 -7.14 8.07
C THR A 58 -11.09 -8.55 8.33
N GLU A 59 -11.04 -9.43 7.33
CA GLU A 59 -11.31 -10.86 7.51
C GLU A 59 -10.32 -11.55 8.48
N TYR A 60 -9.16 -10.92 8.74
CA TYR A 60 -8.12 -11.41 9.67
C TYR A 60 -8.15 -10.68 11.02
N GLY A 61 -9.22 -9.94 11.32
CA GLY A 61 -9.37 -9.16 12.56
C GLY A 61 -9.06 -7.68 12.40
N ASP A 62 -9.04 -6.99 13.54
CA ASP A 62 -8.81 -5.55 13.61
C ASP A 62 -7.34 -5.21 13.34
N LYS A 63 -7.12 -4.17 12.52
CA LYS A 63 -5.78 -3.72 12.10
C LYS A 63 -5.64 -2.21 12.19
N LEU A 64 -4.43 -1.76 12.45
CA LEU A 64 -4.01 -0.37 12.37
C LEU A 64 -3.22 -0.15 11.08
N LEU A 65 -3.74 0.68 10.19
CA LEU A 65 -3.05 1.08 8.97
C LEU A 65 -2.34 2.39 9.20
N VAL A 66 -1.04 2.42 8.96
CA VAL A 66 -0.24 3.65 8.97
C VAL A 66 -0.08 4.13 7.53
N ILE A 67 -0.72 5.24 7.20
CA ILE A 67 -0.90 5.71 5.82
C ILE A 67 0.22 6.66 5.41
N VAL A 68 1.16 6.16 4.60
CA VAL A 68 2.37 6.87 4.16
C VAL A 68 2.29 7.36 2.71
N GLY A 69 3.23 8.20 2.28
CA GLY A 69 3.35 8.68 0.89
C GLY A 69 2.94 10.14 0.68
N ASP A 70 3.47 10.77 -0.37
CA ASP A 70 3.46 12.23 -0.53
C ASP A 70 2.33 12.75 -1.44
N ASP A 71 1.35 11.91 -1.79
CA ASP A 71 0.22 12.31 -2.63
C ASP A 71 -0.87 13.02 -1.82
N ASN A 72 -0.61 14.29 -1.48
CA ASN A 72 -1.51 15.10 -0.66
C ASN A 72 -2.90 15.28 -1.33
N LYS A 73 -2.96 15.37 -2.67
CA LYS A 73 -4.24 15.50 -3.39
C LYS A 73 -5.08 14.23 -3.25
N TYR A 74 -4.46 13.06 -3.41
CA TYR A 74 -5.16 11.79 -3.21
C TYR A 74 -5.57 11.61 -1.75
N ARG A 75 -4.71 12.03 -0.83
CA ARG A 75 -5.00 12.00 0.61
C ARG A 75 -6.19 12.88 0.97
N ASP A 76 -6.26 14.11 0.46
CA ASP A 76 -7.40 15.01 0.71
C ASP A 76 -8.70 14.43 0.16
N TRP A 77 -8.66 13.86 -1.05
CA TRP A 77 -9.80 13.12 -1.59
C TRP A 77 -10.19 11.96 -0.68
N LEU A 78 -9.22 11.15 -0.21
CA LEU A 78 -9.46 10.01 0.64
C LEU A 78 -10.16 10.44 1.95
N ARG A 79 -9.68 11.51 2.58
CA ARG A 79 -10.28 12.10 3.79
C ARG A 79 -11.70 12.62 3.57
N HIS A 80 -11.97 13.23 2.42
CA HIS A 80 -13.34 13.63 2.09
C HIS A 80 -14.24 12.40 1.88
N TYR A 81 -13.69 11.35 1.28
CA TYR A 81 -14.40 10.11 1.02
C TYR A 81 -14.75 9.34 2.31
N THR A 82 -13.85 9.30 3.30
CA THR A 82 -14.07 8.62 4.60
C THR A 82 -15.22 9.20 5.42
N MET A 83 -15.62 10.44 5.15
CA MET A 83 -16.76 11.08 5.82
C MET A 83 -18.08 10.40 5.48
N ASN A 84 -18.23 9.91 4.25
CA ASN A 84 -19.47 9.35 3.74
C ASN A 84 -19.41 7.82 3.55
N HIS A 85 -18.20 7.26 3.50
CA HIS A 85 -17.97 5.87 3.17
C HIS A 85 -16.99 5.23 4.15
N LYS A 86 -17.29 3.99 4.56
CA LYS A 86 -16.47 3.23 5.50
C LYS A 86 -15.83 1.98 4.90
N ILE A 87 -16.18 1.58 3.67
CA ILE A 87 -15.63 0.34 3.08
C ILE A 87 -14.61 0.71 2.00
N PHE A 88 -13.44 0.10 2.07
CA PHE A 88 -12.31 0.38 1.19
C PHE A 88 -11.68 -0.92 0.66
N LEU A 89 -11.00 -0.80 -0.47
CA LEU A 89 -10.11 -1.82 -0.99
C LEU A 89 -8.67 -1.41 -0.71
N ILE A 90 -7.88 -2.33 -0.18
CA ILE A 90 -6.45 -2.15 0.03
C ILE A 90 -5.71 -3.10 -0.88
N LYS A 91 -4.92 -2.54 -1.78
CA LYS A 91 -4.07 -3.29 -2.69
C LYS A 91 -2.70 -3.53 -2.09
N ILE A 92 -2.44 -4.77 -1.69
CA ILE A 92 -1.16 -5.18 -1.11
C ILE A 92 -0.25 -5.74 -2.20
N PRO A 93 0.99 -5.24 -2.33
CA PRO A 93 1.93 -5.72 -3.32
C PRO A 93 2.40 -7.14 -2.97
N GLU A 94 2.98 -7.80 -3.98
CA GLU A 94 3.53 -9.15 -3.84
C GLU A 94 4.53 -9.23 -2.67
N GLY A 95 4.46 -10.32 -1.89
CA GLY A 95 5.26 -10.52 -0.68
C GLY A 95 4.76 -9.79 0.57
N GLY A 96 3.78 -8.88 0.44
CA GLY A 96 3.17 -8.18 1.57
C GLY A 96 1.96 -8.89 2.20
N ALA A 97 1.41 -9.91 1.54
CA ALA A 97 0.17 -10.56 1.93
C ALA A 97 0.23 -11.19 3.34
N ASP A 98 1.31 -11.90 3.66
CA ASP A 98 1.44 -12.55 4.97
C ASP A 98 1.55 -11.52 6.10
N ARG A 99 2.32 -10.44 5.89
CA ARG A 99 2.36 -9.32 6.84
C ARG A 99 0.99 -8.70 7.02
N PHE A 100 0.26 -8.46 5.94
CA PHE A 100 -1.09 -7.94 6.03
C PHE A 100 -2.02 -8.87 6.83
N LYS A 101 -1.88 -10.19 6.70
CA LYS A 101 -2.69 -11.16 7.46
C LYS A 101 -2.34 -11.19 8.95
N TYR A 102 -1.06 -11.28 9.28
CA TYR A 102 -0.61 -11.60 10.63
C TYR A 102 -0.27 -10.38 11.49
N ASP A 103 0.14 -9.25 10.88
CA ASP A 103 0.53 -8.07 11.64
C ASP A 103 -0.69 -7.26 12.09
N MET A 104 -0.63 -6.73 13.32
CA MET A 104 -1.67 -5.83 13.84
C MET A 104 -1.55 -4.43 13.23
N ALA A 105 -0.34 -3.96 12.96
CA ALA A 105 -0.08 -2.65 12.38
C ALA A 105 0.67 -2.78 11.05
N VAL A 106 0.16 -2.14 10.00
CA VAL A 106 0.68 -2.29 8.64
C VAL A 106 0.89 -0.92 8.01
N LEU A 107 2.04 -0.73 7.37
CA LEU A 107 2.31 0.45 6.56
C LEU A 107 1.67 0.29 5.18
N VAL A 108 0.86 1.26 4.81
CA VAL A 108 0.15 1.27 3.53
C VAL A 108 0.40 2.62 2.87
N ASN A 109 0.83 2.61 1.61
CA ASN A 109 0.92 3.83 0.84
C ASN A 109 -0.49 4.36 0.56
N VAL A 110 -0.69 5.68 0.64
CA VAL A 110 -2.00 6.30 0.40
C VAL A 110 -2.62 5.86 -0.94
N GLN A 111 -1.80 5.62 -1.97
CA GLN A 111 -2.23 5.16 -3.30
C GLN A 111 -2.61 3.67 -3.38
N GLN A 112 -2.47 2.92 -2.29
CA GLN A 112 -2.92 1.52 -2.21
C GLN A 112 -4.35 1.42 -1.65
N ILE A 113 -4.91 2.51 -1.16
CA ILE A 113 -6.25 2.57 -0.58
C ILE A 113 -7.20 3.09 -1.63
N HIS A 114 -8.28 2.36 -1.90
CA HIS A 114 -9.22 2.65 -2.97
C HIS A 114 -10.67 2.57 -2.48
N SER A 115 -11.54 3.35 -3.12
CA SER A 115 -12.98 3.21 -2.97
C SER A 115 -13.46 1.91 -3.61
N VAL A 116 -14.43 1.24 -2.98
CA VAL A 116 -15.14 0.08 -3.58
C VAL A 116 -16.08 0.52 -4.72
N TRP A 117 -16.60 1.74 -4.65
CA TRP A 117 -17.72 2.20 -5.49
C TRP A 117 -17.30 3.07 -6.67
N GLU A 118 -16.10 3.67 -6.63
CA GLU A 118 -15.61 4.50 -7.72
C GLU A 118 -14.95 3.68 -8.83
N LYS A 119 -15.48 3.79 -10.05
CA LYS A 119 -14.96 3.08 -11.24
C LYS A 119 -13.61 3.60 -11.75
N ASN A 120 -13.15 4.78 -11.31
CA ASN A 120 -12.01 5.49 -11.90
C ASN A 120 -10.99 5.97 -10.86
N TRP A 121 -10.37 5.07 -10.12
CA TRP A 121 -9.18 5.36 -9.29
C TRP A 121 -7.90 5.64 -10.12
N LYS A 122 -8.00 5.63 -11.45
CA LYS A 122 -6.88 5.82 -12.38
C LYS A 122 -6.35 7.24 -12.37
N CYS A 123 -5.47 7.53 -11.43
CA CYS A 123 -4.40 8.48 -11.69
C CYS A 123 -3.49 7.90 -12.78
N LYS A 124 -3.64 8.38 -14.03
CA LYS A 124 -2.85 7.94 -15.21
C LYS A 124 -1.32 8.07 -15.03
N LYS A 125 -0.86 8.81 -14.02
CA LYS A 125 0.56 9.04 -13.69
C LYS A 125 1.03 8.34 -12.41
N CYS A 126 0.12 7.71 -11.66
CA CYS A 126 0.48 7.06 -10.42
C CYS A 126 1.13 5.72 -10.77
N ARG A 127 2.46 5.73 -10.86
CA ARG A 127 3.24 4.50 -10.64
C ARG A 127 2.86 4.08 -9.24
N HIS A 128 2.12 2.97 -9.08
CA HIS A 128 1.97 2.35 -7.77
C HIS A 128 3.39 2.26 -7.20
N GLY A 129 3.69 3.07 -6.19
CA GLY A 129 5.01 3.08 -5.59
C GLY A 129 5.34 1.65 -5.16
N LEU A 130 6.60 1.25 -5.34
CA LEU A 130 7.05 0.07 -4.59
C LEU A 130 6.67 0.29 -3.12
N PRO A 131 6.21 -0.75 -2.40
CA PRO A 131 6.10 -0.66 -0.95
C PRO A 131 7.42 -0.10 -0.40
N PRO A 132 7.40 0.69 0.68
CA PRO A 132 8.65 1.14 1.30
C PRO A 132 9.54 -0.08 1.50
N SER A 133 10.68 -0.08 0.81
CA SER A 133 11.63 -1.21 0.77
C SER A 133 12.29 -1.44 2.12
N GLU A 134 12.18 -0.47 3.02
CA GLU A 134 12.72 -0.50 4.36
C GLU A 134 11.57 -0.45 5.37
N PRO A 135 11.63 -1.26 6.45
CA PRO A 135 10.77 -1.06 7.60
C PRO A 135 10.90 0.40 8.08
N PRO A 136 9.85 0.95 8.72
CA PRO A 136 9.91 2.31 9.22
C PRO A 136 11.12 2.42 10.15
N PRO A 137 11.84 3.55 10.16
CA PRO A 137 12.96 3.71 11.06
C PRO A 137 12.49 3.41 12.49
N GLU A 138 13.26 2.59 13.23
CA GLU A 138 12.93 2.06 14.57
C GLU A 138 12.34 3.10 15.54
N ARG A 139 12.66 4.38 15.32
CA ARG A 139 12.12 5.52 16.07
C ARG A 139 10.59 5.62 16.01
N ILE A 140 9.95 5.31 14.87
CA ILE A 140 8.48 5.39 14.74
C ILE A 140 7.82 4.24 15.50
N SER A 141 8.44 3.06 15.51
CA SER A 141 8.00 1.90 16.30
C SER A 141 8.16 2.15 17.81
N ALA A 142 9.21 2.86 18.22
CA ALA A 142 9.46 3.22 19.61
C ALA A 142 8.52 4.33 20.12
N GLU A 143 8.23 5.36 19.31
CA GLU A 143 7.28 6.43 19.67
C GLU A 143 5.83 5.92 19.74
N ALA A 144 5.44 4.96 18.89
CA ALA A 144 4.13 4.32 18.96
C ALA A 144 3.95 3.45 20.22
N ALA A 145 5.04 2.95 20.81
CA ALA A 145 5.02 2.12 22.01
C ALA A 145 5.05 2.92 23.33
N GLN A 146 5.35 4.23 23.28
CA GLN A 146 5.52 5.08 24.46
C GLN A 146 4.35 6.04 24.72
N GLY A 147 3.28 5.98 23.92
CA GLY A 147 2.04 6.72 24.15
C GLY A 147 1.07 6.01 25.08
N THR A 148 1.39 5.93 26.38
CA THR A 148 0.45 5.60 27.47
C THR A 148 0.63 6.57 28.61
#